data_AF-A0A2X3CXN9-F1
#
_entry.id   AF-A0A2X3CXN9-F1
#
_cell.length_a   1.000
_cell.length_b   1.000
_cell.length_c   1.000
_cell.angle_alpha   90.00
_cell.angle_beta   90.00
_cell.angle_gamma   90.00
#
_symmetry.space_group_name_H-M   'P 1'
#
loop_
_entity.id
_entity.type
_entity.pdbx_description
1 polymer ?
#
loop_
_entity_poly.entity_id
_entity_poly.type
_entity_poly.pdbx_seq_one_letter_code
_entity_poly.pdbx_strand_id
1 'polypeptide(L)'
;MQDSKTQRNYMFERLDLGVGETVYGLGERFTALVRNGQTVETWNEDGGTSTEQSYKNIPFYLTNRGYGVLVNHPQRVSFEVGSEKVSKVQFSVEGEYLEYFVIDGPTPKAVLNRYTQFTGRPALPPAWSFGLWLTTSFTTNYDEATVNSFIDGMAERHLPLHVFHFDCFWMKAFQWCDFEWDPLTFPDPEGMIKRLKAKRAEGLRVDQPVHRSALAGVQRAEREGLSAEASGRFAVAVG
;
A
#
# COMPACT_ATOMS: atom_id res chain seq x y z
N MET A 1 30.28 -0.36 -10.04
CA MET A 1 31.13 0.32 -9.03
C MET A 1 31.20 -0.57 -7.81
N GLN A 2 32.40 -0.91 -7.35
CA GLN A 2 32.56 -1.69 -6.12
C GLN A 2 32.67 -0.75 -4.92
N ASP A 3 31.84 -0.95 -3.91
CA ASP A 3 31.98 -0.31 -2.61
C ASP A 3 33.16 -0.96 -1.88
N SER A 4 34.23 -0.20 -1.65
CA SER A 4 35.45 -0.70 -1.03
C SER A 4 35.27 -1.16 0.41
N LYS A 5 34.25 -0.66 1.13
CA LYS A 5 33.98 -1.04 2.52
C LYS A 5 33.19 -2.32 2.62
N THR A 6 32.16 -2.45 1.79
CA THR A 6 31.24 -3.62 1.83
C THR A 6 31.63 -4.72 0.86
N GLN A 7 32.57 -4.45 -0.05
CA GLN A 7 32.96 -5.31 -1.18
C GLN A 7 31.79 -5.65 -2.12
N ARG A 8 30.68 -4.91 -2.04
CA ARG A 8 29.49 -5.08 -2.87
C ARG A 8 29.62 -4.31 -4.18
N ASN A 9 29.04 -4.86 -5.24
CA ASN A 9 29.02 -4.24 -6.56
C ASN A 9 27.67 -3.59 -6.83
N TYR A 10 27.70 -2.39 -7.37
CA TYR A 10 26.52 -1.61 -7.73
C TYR A 10 26.58 -1.16 -9.19
N MET A 11 25.43 -1.19 -9.85
CA MET A 11 25.22 -0.49 -11.11
C MET A 11 24.43 0.79 -10.83
N PHE A 12 24.73 1.86 -11.56
CA PHE A 12 24.03 3.13 -11.41
C PHE A 12 23.90 3.84 -12.76
N GLU A 13 22.91 4.71 -12.85
CA GLU A 13 22.71 5.64 -13.96
C GLU A 13 22.37 7.03 -13.42
N ARG A 14 22.61 8.07 -14.21
CA ARG A 14 22.19 9.44 -13.90
C ARG A 14 21.55 10.11 -15.11
N LEU A 15 20.23 10.21 -15.09
CA LEU A 15 19.47 10.88 -16.14
C LEU A 15 19.39 12.38 -15.87
N ASP A 16 19.60 13.20 -16.91
CA ASP A 16 19.61 14.66 -16.80
C ASP A 16 18.24 15.23 -16.42
N LEU A 17 18.27 16.34 -15.68
CA LEU A 17 17.13 17.21 -15.40
C LEU A 17 17.41 18.57 -16.03
N GLY A 18 16.50 19.02 -16.91
CA GLY A 18 16.55 20.34 -17.51
C GLY A 18 16.24 21.46 -16.50
N VAL A 19 16.46 22.71 -16.92
CA VAL A 19 16.10 23.89 -16.11
C VAL A 19 14.61 23.87 -15.80
N GLY A 20 14.25 23.99 -14.51
CA GLY A 20 12.87 23.96 -14.05
C GLY A 20 12.18 22.61 -14.20
N GLU A 21 12.93 21.53 -14.45
CA GLU A 21 12.37 20.19 -14.47
C GLU A 21 12.14 19.66 -13.06
N THR A 22 10.92 19.18 -12.81
CA THR A 22 10.48 18.65 -11.51
C THR A 22 10.10 17.18 -11.61
N VAL A 23 10.44 16.42 -10.57
CA VAL A 23 10.25 14.97 -10.48
C VAL A 23 9.13 14.64 -9.48
N TYR A 24 8.32 13.63 -9.81
CA TYR A 24 7.17 13.14 -9.06
C TYR A 24 7.16 11.61 -9.01
N GLY A 25 6.37 11.03 -8.09
CA GLY A 25 6.18 9.58 -7.99
C GLY A 25 7.05 8.94 -6.91
N LEU A 26 7.69 7.83 -7.27
CA LEU A 26 8.43 6.92 -6.38
C LEU A 26 7.55 6.25 -5.31
N GLY A 27 6.30 5.94 -5.69
CA GLY A 27 5.31 5.33 -4.81
C GLY A 27 4.46 6.33 -4.01
N GLU A 28 3.75 5.81 -3.00
CA GLU A 28 3.03 6.62 -2.02
C GLU A 28 4.03 7.21 -1.03
N ARG A 29 4.21 8.53 -0.98
CA ARG A 29 5.14 9.14 -0.01
C ARG A 29 4.55 10.37 0.64
N PHE A 30 5.03 10.65 1.86
CA PHE A 30 4.51 11.71 2.73
C PHE A 30 5.45 12.92 2.84
N THR A 31 6.62 12.85 2.21
CA THR A 31 7.51 13.99 2.01
C THR A 31 6.96 14.97 0.97
N ALA A 32 7.65 16.10 0.77
CA ALA A 32 7.28 17.10 -0.23
C ALA A 32 7.03 16.48 -1.61
N LEU A 33 5.92 16.87 -2.26
CA LEU A 33 5.42 16.26 -3.51
C LEU A 33 6.46 16.25 -4.64
N VAL A 34 7.20 17.35 -4.80
CA VAL A 34 8.32 17.45 -5.75
C VAL A 34 9.54 16.78 -5.14
N ARG A 35 10.10 15.80 -5.83
CA ARG A 35 11.18 14.94 -5.33
C ARG A 35 12.57 15.54 -5.46
N ASN A 36 12.75 16.62 -6.21
CA ASN A 36 14.04 17.30 -6.34
C ASN A 36 14.60 17.66 -4.94
N GLY A 37 15.86 17.29 -4.69
CA GLY A 37 16.55 17.42 -3.42
C GLY A 37 16.37 16.24 -2.45
N GLN A 38 15.64 15.20 -2.81
CA GLN A 38 15.36 14.06 -1.92
C GLN A 38 16.14 12.80 -2.34
N THR A 39 16.66 12.09 -1.33
CA THR A 39 17.06 10.69 -1.43
C THR A 39 15.85 9.81 -1.14
N VAL A 40 15.62 8.76 -1.94
CA VAL A 40 14.48 7.84 -1.77
C VAL A 40 14.93 6.40 -1.95
N GLU A 41 14.68 5.58 -0.95
CA GLU A 41 14.86 4.14 -1.02
C GLU A 41 13.53 3.47 -1.35
N THR A 42 13.51 2.65 -2.40
CA THR A 42 12.32 1.86 -2.75
C THR A 42 12.30 0.56 -1.95
N TRP A 43 11.88 0.66 -0.69
CA TRP A 43 11.83 -0.46 0.25
C TRP A 43 10.60 -0.35 1.16
N ASN A 44 9.73 -1.36 1.14
CA ASN A 44 8.48 -1.34 1.91
C ASN A 44 8.77 -1.45 3.40
N GLU A 45 8.32 -0.45 4.17
CA GLU A 45 8.50 -0.35 5.60
C GLU A 45 7.24 0.20 6.27
N ASP A 46 6.99 -0.25 7.50
CA ASP A 46 5.90 0.24 8.34
C ASP A 46 6.40 1.41 9.20
N GLY A 47 6.35 2.60 8.63
CA GLY A 47 6.86 3.84 9.22
C GLY A 47 5.80 4.90 9.54
N GLY A 48 4.53 4.56 9.42
CA GLY A 48 3.42 5.51 9.47
C GLY A 48 3.41 6.48 8.29
N THR A 49 2.66 7.58 8.42
CA THR A 49 2.46 8.57 7.35
C THR A 49 3.19 9.90 7.61
N SER A 50 4.16 9.91 8.52
CA SER A 50 4.82 11.12 9.02
C SER A 50 6.34 11.08 8.88
N THR A 51 6.86 10.12 8.11
CA THR A 51 8.29 9.87 7.88
C THR A 51 8.59 9.78 6.38
N GLU A 52 9.85 9.59 6.02
CA GLU A 52 10.32 9.31 4.65
C GLU A 52 10.02 7.88 4.16
N GLN A 53 9.75 6.97 5.10
CA GLN A 53 9.39 5.59 4.83
C GLN A 53 8.05 5.49 4.09
N SER A 54 7.81 4.34 3.47
CA SER A 54 6.57 4.09 2.73
C SER A 54 6.18 2.62 2.75
N TYR A 55 4.87 2.39 2.84
CA TYR A 55 4.25 1.09 2.64
C TYR A 55 4.25 0.65 1.17
N LYS A 56 4.22 1.61 0.23
CA LYS A 56 3.93 1.38 -1.19
C LYS A 56 5.01 2.02 -2.06
N ASN A 57 6.18 1.41 -2.07
CA ASN A 57 7.31 1.85 -2.88
C ASN A 57 7.16 1.36 -4.32
N ILE A 58 7.39 2.25 -5.28
CA ILE A 58 7.38 1.92 -6.70
C ILE A 58 8.61 2.58 -7.33
N PRO A 59 9.55 1.85 -7.97
CA PRO A 59 10.74 2.42 -8.62
C PRO A 59 10.41 3.10 -9.96
N PHE A 60 9.33 3.88 -9.99
CA PHE A 60 8.87 4.67 -11.13
C PHE A 60 8.75 6.13 -10.74
N TYR A 61 9.36 7.01 -11.54
CA TYR A 61 9.17 8.45 -11.43
C TYR A 61 8.68 9.05 -12.75
N LEU A 62 8.07 10.22 -12.65
CA LEU A 62 7.52 11.01 -13.74
C LEU A 62 8.06 12.44 -13.63
N THR A 63 8.30 13.13 -14.75
CA THR A 63 8.70 14.54 -14.74
C THR A 63 7.67 15.46 -15.37
N ASN A 64 7.77 16.77 -15.08
CA ASN A 64 6.97 17.80 -15.77
C ASN A 64 7.38 18.03 -17.24
N ARG A 65 8.43 17.35 -17.73
CA ARG A 65 8.82 17.34 -19.16
C ARG A 65 8.12 16.25 -19.97
N GLY A 66 7.24 15.47 -19.33
CA GLY A 66 6.33 14.59 -20.06
C GLY A 66 6.92 13.22 -20.39
N TYR A 67 7.89 12.75 -19.61
CA TYR A 67 8.36 11.37 -19.65
C TYR A 67 8.43 10.79 -18.23
N GLY A 68 8.42 9.47 -18.12
CA GLY A 68 8.68 8.76 -16.87
C GLY A 68 9.76 7.71 -17.04
N VAL A 69 10.27 7.20 -15.93
CA VAL A 69 11.29 6.14 -15.92
C VAL A 69 10.91 5.11 -14.88
N LEU A 70 10.84 3.84 -15.31
CA LEU A 70 10.74 2.68 -14.43
C LEU A 70 12.11 2.01 -14.35
N VAL A 71 12.67 1.90 -13.15
CA VAL A 71 13.86 1.06 -12.91
C VAL A 71 13.36 -0.36 -12.63
N ASN A 72 13.72 -1.32 -13.49
CA ASN A 72 13.13 -2.66 -13.48
C ASN A 72 13.83 -3.60 -12.50
N HIS A 73 13.86 -3.20 -11.24
CA HIS A 73 14.48 -3.97 -10.16
C HIS A 73 13.49 -4.05 -8.98
N PRO A 74 13.06 -5.27 -8.57
CA PRO A 74 12.19 -5.44 -7.41
C PRO A 74 12.95 -5.35 -6.08
N GLN A 75 14.28 -5.42 -6.11
CA GLN A 75 15.13 -5.19 -4.93
C GLN A 75 15.10 -3.71 -4.53
N ARG A 76 15.79 -3.37 -3.44
CA ARG A 76 15.99 -1.97 -3.04
C ARG A 76 16.74 -1.21 -4.14
N VAL A 77 16.08 -0.22 -4.73
CA VAL A 77 16.70 0.79 -5.59
C VAL A 77 16.84 2.08 -4.81
N SER A 78 18.06 2.61 -4.74
CA SER A 78 18.40 3.87 -4.10
C SER A 78 18.35 5.00 -5.13
N PHE A 79 17.51 6.00 -4.91
CA PHE A 79 17.38 7.18 -5.77
C PHE A 79 17.96 8.40 -5.08
N GLU A 80 18.79 9.14 -5.80
CA GLU A 80 19.28 10.46 -5.41
C GLU A 80 18.71 11.48 -6.42
N VAL A 81 17.56 12.07 -6.10
CA VAL A 81 16.78 12.91 -7.03
C VAL A 81 17.25 14.36 -6.89
N GLY A 82 18.30 14.75 -7.59
CA GLY A 82 18.87 16.09 -7.44
C GLY A 82 19.50 16.35 -6.06
N SER A 83 19.72 15.31 -5.25
CA SER A 83 20.30 15.36 -3.91
C SER A 83 21.82 15.19 -3.93
N GLU A 84 22.37 14.30 -4.76
CA GLU A 84 23.83 14.20 -4.97
C GLU A 84 24.31 15.10 -6.13
N LYS A 85 23.66 15.00 -7.29
CA LYS A 85 23.90 15.83 -8.47
C LYS A 85 22.64 16.60 -8.79
N VAL A 86 22.64 17.89 -8.46
CA VAL A 86 21.43 18.75 -8.42
C VAL A 86 20.62 18.83 -9.72
N SER A 87 21.24 18.54 -10.86
CA SER A 87 20.60 18.53 -12.19
C SER A 87 20.44 17.13 -12.77
N LYS A 88 20.41 16.09 -11.94
CA LYS A 88 20.25 14.69 -12.38
C LYS A 88 19.38 13.90 -11.42
N VAL A 89 18.66 12.91 -11.95
CA VAL A 89 18.11 11.81 -11.16
C VAL A 89 19.10 10.66 -11.23
N GLN A 90 19.75 10.38 -10.12
CA GLN A 90 20.59 9.19 -9.99
C GLN A 90 19.77 8.06 -9.39
N PHE A 91 20.01 6.84 -9.86
CA PHE A 91 19.55 5.63 -9.20
C PHE A 91 20.60 4.53 -9.28
N SER A 92 20.67 3.72 -8.23
CA SER A 92 21.61 2.61 -8.12
C SER A 92 20.95 1.37 -7.52
N VAL A 93 21.49 0.22 -7.91
CA VAL A 93 21.08 -1.09 -7.43
C VAL A 93 22.31 -1.98 -7.23
N GLU A 94 22.29 -2.81 -6.20
CA GLU A 94 23.32 -3.84 -6.00
C GLU A 94 23.16 -4.92 -7.08
N GLY A 95 24.24 -5.21 -7.81
CA GLY A 95 24.22 -6.21 -8.88
C GLY A 95 25.17 -5.88 -10.03
N GLU A 96 25.08 -6.70 -11.08
CA GLU A 96 25.99 -6.68 -12.24
C GLU A 96 25.33 -6.10 -13.52
N TYR A 97 24.04 -5.78 -13.47
CA TYR A 97 23.33 -5.11 -14.55
C TYR A 97 22.33 -4.09 -13.97
N LEU A 98 21.96 -3.12 -14.81
CA LEU A 98 20.91 -2.16 -14.52
C LEU A 98 19.99 -2.07 -15.74
N GLU A 99 18.71 -2.35 -15.52
CA GLU A 99 17.68 -2.21 -16.54
C GLU A 99 16.67 -1.14 -16.14
N TYR A 100 16.37 -0.22 -17.07
CA TYR A 100 15.35 0.80 -16.88
C TYR A 100 14.65 1.10 -18.20
N PHE A 101 13.40 1.55 -18.09
CA PHE A 101 12.56 1.92 -19.22
C PHE A 101 12.26 3.41 -19.17
N VAL A 102 12.64 4.14 -20.22
CA VAL A 102 12.15 5.50 -20.44
C VAL A 102 10.79 5.39 -21.14
N ILE A 103 9.77 5.96 -20.52
CA ILE A 103 8.38 5.89 -20.96
C ILE A 103 7.95 7.26 -21.44
N ASP A 104 7.78 7.38 -22.75
CA ASP A 104 7.40 8.63 -23.42
C ASP A 104 5.95 9.07 -23.09
N GLY A 105 5.69 10.37 -23.28
CA GLY A 105 4.40 11.04 -23.11
C GLY A 105 3.85 11.60 -24.43
N PRO A 106 3.72 12.93 -24.61
CA PRO A 106 4.46 14.01 -23.95
C PRO A 106 3.72 14.67 -22.76
N THR A 107 2.60 14.10 -22.31
CA THR A 107 1.88 14.60 -21.13
C THR A 107 1.94 13.60 -19.99
N PRO A 108 1.86 14.03 -18.71
CA PRO A 108 1.78 13.12 -17.56
C PRO A 108 0.75 11.99 -17.71
N LYS A 109 -0.44 12.30 -18.23
CA LYS A 109 -1.49 11.30 -18.48
C LYS A 109 -1.10 10.29 -19.56
N ALA A 110 -0.42 10.72 -20.62
CA ALA A 110 0.07 9.83 -21.67
C ALA A 110 1.18 8.90 -21.16
N VAL A 111 2.09 9.40 -20.32
CA VAL A 111 3.10 8.56 -19.65
C VAL A 111 2.43 7.52 -18.77
N LEU A 112 1.50 7.91 -17.90
CA LEU A 112 0.76 6.97 -17.05
C LEU A 112 -0.08 5.97 -17.85
N ASN A 113 -0.61 6.39 -19.01
CA ASN A 113 -1.31 5.48 -19.91
C ASN A 113 -0.39 4.37 -20.43
N ARG A 114 0.83 4.70 -20.89
CA ARG A 114 1.81 3.71 -21.33
C ARG A 114 2.34 2.87 -20.16
N TYR A 115 2.66 3.51 -19.05
CA TYR A 115 3.12 2.83 -17.84
C TYR A 115 2.12 1.78 -17.37
N THR A 116 0.84 2.13 -17.20
CA THR A 116 -0.20 1.17 -16.78
C THR A 116 -0.56 0.16 -17.87
N GLN A 117 -0.34 0.46 -19.15
CA GLN A 117 -0.40 -0.57 -20.20
C GLN A 117 0.70 -1.61 -20.03
N PHE A 118 1.89 -1.16 -19.63
CA PHE A 118 3.07 -2.00 -19.46
C PHE A 118 3.06 -2.80 -18.15
N THR A 119 2.61 -2.20 -17.04
CA THR A 119 2.70 -2.78 -15.69
C THR A 119 1.38 -3.30 -15.12
N GLY A 120 0.25 -2.98 -15.76
CA GLY A 120 -1.08 -3.41 -15.32
C GLY A 120 -2.06 -2.26 -15.22
N ARG A 121 -3.24 -2.44 -15.80
CA ARG A 121 -4.33 -1.46 -15.74
C ARG A 121 -5.06 -1.57 -14.41
N PRO A 122 -5.34 -0.45 -13.71
CA PRO A 122 -6.25 -0.47 -12.58
C PRO A 122 -7.61 -1.04 -13.00
N ALA A 123 -8.12 -2.01 -12.24
CA ALA A 123 -9.47 -2.53 -12.45
C ALA A 123 -10.51 -1.46 -12.10
N LEU A 124 -11.70 -1.54 -12.71
CA LEU A 124 -12.83 -0.71 -12.32
C LEU A 124 -13.47 -1.29 -11.04
N PRO A 125 -13.41 -0.59 -9.89
CA PRO A 125 -14.08 -1.06 -8.68
C PRO A 125 -15.60 -1.03 -8.84
N PRO A 126 -16.35 -1.89 -8.14
CA PRO A 126 -17.80 -1.87 -8.21
C PRO A 126 -18.38 -0.56 -7.64
N ALA A 127 -19.46 -0.03 -8.24
CA ALA A 127 -19.97 1.30 -7.91
C ALA A 127 -20.22 1.56 -6.40
N TRP A 128 -20.62 0.54 -5.65
CA TRP A 128 -20.87 0.67 -4.21
C TRP A 128 -19.61 0.98 -3.39
N SER A 129 -18.40 0.68 -3.88
CA SER A 129 -17.16 0.92 -3.14
C SER A 129 -16.84 2.40 -3.01
N PHE A 130 -17.45 3.25 -3.85
CA PHE A 130 -17.31 4.71 -3.82
C PHE A 130 -18.23 5.37 -2.79
N GLY A 131 -19.09 4.61 -2.11
CA GLY A 131 -19.90 5.10 -1.00
C GLY A 131 -19.09 5.31 0.29
N LEU A 132 -19.74 5.83 1.33
CA LEU A 132 -19.12 6.04 2.63
C LEU A 132 -18.80 4.72 3.35
N TRP A 133 -17.58 4.61 3.87
CA TRP A 133 -17.10 3.52 4.73
C TRP A 133 -17.06 3.97 6.18
N LEU A 134 -17.50 3.12 7.10
CA LEU A 134 -17.39 3.31 8.54
C LEU A 134 -16.79 2.05 9.16
N THR A 135 -15.90 2.22 10.14
CA THR A 135 -15.23 1.10 10.79
C THR A 135 -15.63 1.02 12.26
N THR A 136 -15.35 -0.11 12.89
CA THR A 136 -15.43 -0.25 14.35
C THR A 136 -14.44 0.65 15.10
N SER A 137 -13.48 1.27 14.40
CA SER A 137 -12.20 1.76 14.93
C SER A 137 -11.29 0.62 15.43
N PHE A 138 -10.06 0.96 15.82
CA PHE A 138 -9.03 -0.04 16.11
C PHE A 138 -9.14 -0.65 17.52
N THR A 139 -8.91 0.15 18.58
CA THR A 139 -8.84 -0.31 19.98
C THR A 139 -10.08 0.02 20.82
N THR A 140 -11.16 0.42 20.16
CA THR A 140 -12.48 0.57 20.79
C THR A 140 -13.03 -0.81 21.17
N ASN A 141 -13.96 -0.83 22.13
CA ASN A 141 -14.77 -2.03 22.35
C ASN A 141 -15.87 -2.06 21.29
N TYR A 142 -16.07 -3.20 20.64
CA TYR A 142 -17.17 -3.37 19.69
C TYR A 142 -17.70 -4.80 19.71
N ASP A 143 -19.02 -4.89 19.76
CA ASP A 143 -19.83 -6.09 19.64
C ASP A 143 -20.98 -5.81 18.68
N GLU A 144 -21.89 -6.78 18.48
CA GLU A 144 -23.05 -6.58 17.59
C GLU A 144 -23.91 -5.37 18.00
N ALA A 145 -24.08 -5.11 19.30
CA ALA A 145 -24.87 -3.98 19.79
C ALA A 145 -24.22 -2.63 19.44
N THR A 146 -22.90 -2.53 19.64
CA THR A 146 -22.11 -1.33 19.32
C THR A 146 -22.17 -1.05 17.81
N VAL A 147 -21.97 -2.08 16.98
CA VAL A 147 -22.06 -1.98 15.51
C VAL A 147 -23.44 -1.48 15.07
N ASN A 148 -24.52 -2.06 15.62
CA ASN A 148 -25.87 -1.61 15.30
C ASN A 148 -26.12 -0.17 15.75
N SER A 149 -25.61 0.24 16.91
CA SER A 149 -25.81 1.62 17.39
C SER A 149 -25.19 2.67 16.46
N PHE A 150 -24.01 2.40 15.87
CA PHE A 150 -23.44 3.29 14.85
C PHE A 150 -24.27 3.32 13.57
N ILE A 151 -24.69 2.15 13.08
CA ILE A 151 -25.45 2.03 11.83
C ILE A 151 -26.83 2.70 11.96
N ASP A 152 -27.55 2.40 13.04
CA ASP A 152 -28.88 2.96 13.29
C ASP A 152 -28.76 4.47 13.57
N GLY A 153 -27.72 4.90 14.29
CA GLY A 153 -27.44 6.32 14.48
C GLY A 153 -27.17 7.10 13.18
N MET A 154 -26.50 6.48 12.20
CA MET A 154 -26.33 7.07 10.86
C MET A 154 -27.67 7.18 10.14
N ALA A 155 -28.51 6.14 10.19
CA ALA A 155 -29.83 6.13 9.57
C ALA A 155 -30.78 7.18 10.18
N GLU A 156 -30.83 7.27 11.51
CA GLU A 156 -31.60 8.28 12.26
C GLU A 156 -31.24 9.72 11.88
N ARG A 157 -29.97 9.95 11.53
CA ARG A 157 -29.44 11.27 11.14
C ARG A 157 -29.49 11.50 9.63
N HIS A 158 -30.11 10.59 8.88
CA HIS A 158 -30.16 10.62 7.41
C HIS A 158 -28.78 10.71 6.76
N LEU A 159 -27.78 10.03 7.34
CA LEU A 159 -26.42 9.94 6.81
C LEU A 159 -26.27 8.65 6.00
N PRO A 160 -26.10 8.72 4.66
CA PRO A 160 -25.96 7.52 3.84
C PRO A 160 -24.68 6.74 4.18
N LEU A 161 -24.83 5.49 4.60
CA LEU A 161 -23.73 4.58 4.87
C LEU A 161 -23.78 3.38 3.92
N HIS A 162 -22.64 3.04 3.32
CA HIS A 162 -22.58 2.05 2.23
C HIS A 162 -21.69 0.87 2.57
N VAL A 163 -20.66 1.04 3.37
CA VAL A 163 -19.75 -0.04 3.77
C VAL A 163 -19.46 0.05 5.28
N PHE A 164 -19.61 -1.07 5.99
CA PHE A 164 -19.16 -1.22 7.36
C PHE A 164 -18.01 -2.23 7.44
N HIS A 165 -16.93 -1.88 8.13
CA HIS A 165 -15.70 -2.67 8.28
C HIS A 165 -15.44 -3.03 9.74
N PHE A 166 -15.06 -4.29 9.99
CA PHE A 166 -14.65 -4.80 11.29
C PHE A 166 -13.13 -4.85 11.38
N ASP A 167 -12.57 -4.12 12.34
CA ASP A 167 -11.13 -4.04 12.61
C ASP A 167 -10.64 -5.24 13.46
N CYS A 168 -9.36 -5.30 13.83
CA CYS A 168 -8.64 -6.47 14.34
C CYS A 168 -9.34 -7.35 15.41
N PHE A 169 -10.06 -6.76 16.37
CA PHE A 169 -10.73 -7.46 17.49
C PHE A 169 -12.04 -8.17 17.11
N TRP A 170 -12.35 -8.34 15.82
CA TRP A 170 -13.29 -9.41 15.42
C TRP A 170 -12.71 -10.80 15.72
N MET A 171 -11.38 -10.93 15.77
CA MET A 171 -10.61 -12.06 16.29
C MET A 171 -10.12 -11.77 17.70
N LYS A 172 -9.83 -12.83 18.47
CA LYS A 172 -9.31 -12.70 19.83
C LYS A 172 -7.93 -12.02 19.86
N ALA A 173 -7.71 -11.18 20.87
CA ALA A 173 -6.42 -10.53 21.11
C ALA A 173 -5.26 -11.55 21.11
N PHE A 174 -4.13 -11.17 20.49
CA PHE A 174 -2.94 -12.01 20.31
C PHE A 174 -3.13 -13.24 19.42
N GLN A 175 -4.27 -13.39 18.73
CA GLN A 175 -4.54 -14.47 17.77
C GLN A 175 -4.72 -13.95 16.34
N TRP A 176 -4.38 -12.69 16.09
CA TRP A 176 -4.47 -12.09 14.75
C TRP A 176 -3.38 -12.67 13.85
N CYS A 177 -3.65 -13.23 12.66
CA CYS A 177 -4.93 -13.39 11.96
C CYS A 177 -5.28 -14.88 11.78
N ASP A 178 -5.83 -15.56 12.79
CA ASP A 178 -6.17 -17.00 12.76
C ASP A 178 -7.48 -17.35 12.01
N PHE A 179 -8.24 -16.33 11.62
CA PHE A 179 -9.53 -16.42 10.94
C PHE A 179 -10.69 -16.95 11.81
N GLU A 180 -10.54 -16.98 13.13
CA GLU A 180 -11.60 -17.38 14.06
C GLU A 180 -12.26 -16.15 14.71
N TRP A 181 -13.59 -16.09 14.65
CA TRP A 181 -14.33 -15.02 15.33
C TRP A 181 -14.20 -15.18 16.85
N ASP A 182 -14.01 -14.08 17.58
CA ASP A 182 -14.06 -14.11 19.05
C ASP A 182 -15.47 -14.51 19.50
N PRO A 183 -15.67 -15.72 20.08
CA PRO A 183 -16.99 -16.24 20.38
C PRO A 183 -17.67 -15.50 21.55
N LEU A 184 -16.91 -14.76 22.37
CA LEU A 184 -17.47 -13.94 23.44
C LEU A 184 -18.09 -12.66 22.90
N THR A 185 -17.41 -12.03 21.94
CA THR A 185 -17.81 -10.74 21.35
C THR A 185 -18.79 -10.93 20.19
N PHE A 186 -18.61 -12.00 19.40
CA PHE A 186 -19.40 -12.35 18.23
C PHE A 186 -19.86 -13.81 18.26
N PRO A 187 -20.87 -14.15 19.09
CA PRO A 187 -21.35 -15.52 19.24
C PRO A 187 -22.12 -16.07 18.02
N ASP A 188 -22.69 -15.19 17.19
CA ASP A 188 -23.38 -15.53 15.95
C ASP A 188 -22.91 -14.62 14.78
N PRO A 189 -21.66 -14.78 14.29
CA PRO A 189 -21.11 -13.90 13.26
C PRO A 189 -21.90 -13.96 11.95
N GLU A 190 -22.34 -15.16 11.57
CA GLU A 190 -23.04 -15.37 10.31
C GLU A 190 -24.44 -14.76 10.34
N GLY A 191 -25.17 -14.91 11.45
CA GLY A 191 -26.46 -14.27 11.65
C GLY A 191 -26.35 -12.75 11.79
N MET A 192 -25.34 -12.24 12.51
CA MET A 192 -25.08 -10.79 12.60
C MET A 192 -24.90 -10.21 11.19
N ILE A 193 -24.04 -10.80 10.37
CA ILE A 193 -23.77 -10.30 9.02
C ILE A 193 -25.00 -10.42 8.13
N LYS A 194 -25.82 -11.47 8.28
CA LYS A 194 -27.12 -11.59 7.61
C LYS A 194 -28.06 -10.45 8.01
N ARG A 195 -28.17 -10.12 9.30
CA ARG A 195 -28.99 -9.00 9.82
C ARG A 195 -28.52 -7.66 9.26
N LEU A 196 -27.22 -7.38 9.28
CA LEU A 196 -26.64 -6.16 8.72
C LEU A 196 -26.85 -6.06 7.20
N LYS A 197 -26.71 -7.17 6.48
CA LYS A 197 -27.03 -7.26 5.04
C LYS A 197 -28.53 -7.23 4.76
N ALA A 198 -29.42 -7.43 5.72
CA ALA A 198 -30.87 -7.27 5.54
C ALA A 198 -31.28 -5.79 5.64
N LYS A 199 -30.62 -5.02 6.52
CA LYS A 199 -30.71 -3.54 6.55
C LYS A 199 -30.29 -2.88 5.21
N ARG A 200 -29.66 -3.65 4.30
CA ARG A 200 -29.34 -3.30 2.90
C ARG A 200 -30.53 -2.90 2.03
N ALA A 201 -31.77 -3.21 2.40
CA ALA A 201 -32.95 -2.73 1.66
C ALA A 201 -32.99 -1.18 1.56
N GLU A 202 -32.13 -0.49 2.32
CA GLU A 202 -31.96 0.97 2.35
C GLU A 202 -30.55 1.48 1.91
N GLY A 203 -29.62 0.61 1.45
CA GLY A 203 -28.35 1.04 0.81
C GLY A 203 -27.01 0.61 1.45
N LEU A 204 -27.02 -0.08 2.60
CA LEU A 204 -25.81 -0.50 3.33
C LEU A 204 -25.21 -1.84 2.86
N ARG A 205 -23.87 -1.94 2.76
CA ARG A 205 -23.10 -3.19 2.63
C ARG A 205 -22.17 -3.35 3.83
N VAL A 206 -21.84 -4.60 4.14
CA VAL A 206 -20.83 -4.96 5.12
C VAL A 206 -19.67 -5.58 4.36
N ASP A 207 -18.50 -4.97 4.46
CA ASP A 207 -17.27 -5.58 4.00
C ASP A 207 -16.83 -6.56 5.09
N GLN A 208 -16.79 -7.85 4.76
CA GLN A 208 -16.14 -8.79 5.65
C GLN A 208 -14.63 -8.58 5.50
N PRO A 209 -13.85 -8.52 6.58
CA PRO A 209 -12.40 -8.51 6.50
C PRO A 209 -11.93 -9.89 6.05
N VAL A 210 -12.09 -10.18 4.75
CA VAL A 210 -11.50 -11.34 4.10
C VAL A 210 -10.62 -10.81 2.98
N HIS A 211 -9.57 -10.08 3.36
CA HIS A 211 -8.34 -10.05 2.57
C HIS A 211 -7.68 -11.44 2.65
N ARG A 212 -8.31 -12.43 2.01
CA ARG A 212 -7.84 -13.82 1.92
C ARG A 212 -6.50 -13.94 1.20
N SER A 213 -6.00 -12.90 0.55
CA SER A 213 -4.84 -13.00 -0.35
C SER A 213 -3.50 -12.74 0.33
N ALA A 214 -3.40 -11.79 1.26
CA ALA A 214 -2.11 -11.42 1.85
C ALA A 214 -1.75 -12.29 3.08
N LEU A 215 -2.69 -12.48 4.00
CA LEU A 215 -2.46 -13.19 5.26
C LEU A 215 -2.49 -14.72 5.10
N ALA A 216 -3.27 -15.24 4.14
CA ALA A 216 -3.27 -16.68 3.85
C ALA A 216 -1.93 -17.14 3.27
N GLY A 217 -1.19 -16.27 2.58
CA GLY A 217 0.15 -16.57 2.06
C GLY A 217 1.17 -16.81 3.17
N VAL A 218 1.15 -15.97 4.21
CA VAL A 218 2.04 -16.07 5.38
C VAL A 218 1.76 -17.34 6.19
N GLN A 219 0.49 -17.61 6.51
CA GLN A 219 0.12 -18.83 7.25
C GLN A 219 0.29 -20.12 6.44
N ARG A 220 0.12 -20.06 5.13
CA ARG A 220 0.41 -21.18 4.24
C ARG A 220 1.91 -21.47 4.23
N ALA A 221 2.75 -20.43 4.16
CA ALA A 221 4.20 -20.58 4.27
C ALA A 221 4.62 -21.18 5.63
N GLU A 222 3.95 -20.81 6.74
CA GLU A 222 4.18 -21.44 8.05
C GLU A 222 3.76 -22.92 8.07
N ARG A 223 2.56 -23.26 7.56
CA ARG A 223 2.07 -24.65 7.50
C ARG A 223 2.88 -25.53 6.56
N GLU A 224 3.45 -24.94 5.50
CA GLU A 224 4.29 -25.63 4.52
C GLU A 224 5.79 -25.61 4.88
N GLY A 225 6.17 -25.04 6.04
CA GLY A 225 7.56 -25.02 6.51
C GLY A 225 8.51 -24.14 5.68
N LEU A 226 7.97 -23.23 4.87
CA LEU A 226 8.72 -22.37 3.97
C LEU A 226 9.10 -21.05 4.66
N SER A 227 10.07 -21.13 5.57
CA SER A 227 11.00 -20.03 5.90
C SER A 227 12.00 -20.48 6.97
N ALA A 228 13.20 -20.88 6.54
CA ALA A 228 14.35 -21.08 7.41
C ALA A 228 15.29 -19.86 7.36
N GLU A 229 15.38 -19.17 8.52
CA GLU A 229 16.51 -18.40 9.10
C GLU A 229 17.05 -17.14 8.35
N ALA A 230 17.49 -16.05 8.99
CA ALA A 230 18.02 -15.82 10.34
C ALA A 230 17.66 -14.40 10.87
N SER A 231 16.69 -14.35 11.78
CA SER A 231 16.35 -13.28 12.76
C SER A 231 14.83 -13.27 12.89
N GLY A 232 14.31 -14.17 13.71
CA GLY A 232 12.88 -14.40 13.92
C GLY A 232 12.11 -13.19 14.44
N ARG A 233 11.80 -12.24 13.56
CA ARG A 233 10.83 -11.16 13.76
C ARG A 233 10.01 -11.03 12.48
N PHE A 234 8.83 -11.63 12.48
CA PHE A 234 7.79 -11.27 11.54
C PHE A 234 7.14 -9.98 12.04
N ALA A 235 7.23 -8.91 11.25
CA ALA A 235 6.44 -7.70 11.46
C ALA A 235 5.16 -7.84 10.65
N VAL A 236 4.03 -8.02 11.33
CA VAL A 236 2.72 -7.76 10.73
C VAL A 236 2.55 -6.25 10.74
N ALA A 237 2.74 -5.61 9.59
CA ALA A 237 2.37 -4.21 9.43
C ALA A 237 0.84 -4.13 9.41
N VAL A 238 0.25 -3.57 10.47
CA VAL A 238 -1.15 -3.16 10.49
C VAL A 238 -1.12 -1.67 10.12
N GLY A 239 -1.21 -1.39 8.83
CA GLY A 239 -1.30 -0.04 8.27
C GLY A 239 -2.65 0.23 7.62
#